data_AF-A0A427AKB8-F1
#
_entry.id   AF-A0A427AKB8-F1
#
_cell.length_a   1.000
_cell.length_b   1.000
_cell.length_c   1.000
_cell.angle_alpha   90.00
_cell.angle_beta   90.00
_cell.angle_gamma   90.00
#
_symmetry.space_group_name_H-M   'P 1'
#
loop_
_entity.id
_entity.type
_entity.pdbx_description
1 polymer ?
#
loop_
_entity_poly.entity_id
_entity_poly.type
_entity_poly.pdbx_seq_one_letter_code
_entity_poly.pdbx_strand_id
1 'polypeptide(L)' 'MGTVKKATEDAGLEKHQIDEIVLVGGSTRIPKVQQLLKDFFDGNEPDKDVNPDEAVAYGAAVQGSIFSGEG' A
#
# COMPACT_ATOMS: atom_id res chain seq x y z
N MET A 1 -13.55 -5.19 -5.63
CA MET A 1 -12.07 -5.32 -5.57
C MET A 1 -11.48 -5.95 -6.83
N GLY A 2 -11.86 -5.49 -8.02
CA GLY A 2 -11.38 -6.10 -9.27
C GLY A 2 -9.89 -5.86 -9.54
N THR A 3 -9.40 -4.65 -9.26
CA THR A 3 -7.99 -4.27 -9.48
C THR A 3 -7.03 -5.00 -8.54
N VAL A 4 -7.37 -5.11 -7.26
CA VAL A 4 -6.56 -5.83 -6.26
C VAL A 4 -6.43 -7.31 -6.62
N LYS A 5 -7.54 -7.98 -6.97
CA LYS A 5 -7.51 -9.38 -7.43
C LYS A 5 -6.62 -9.58 -8.64
N LYS A 6 -6.79 -8.73 -9.66
CA LYS A 6 -5.98 -8.80 -10.88
C LYS A 6 -4.49 -8.62 -10.59
N ALA A 7 -4.12 -7.65 -9.75
CA ALA A 7 -2.72 -7.43 -9.40
C ALA A 7 -2.10 -8.64 -8.67
N THR A 8 -2.86 -9.27 -7.78
CA THR A 8 -2.44 -10.49 -7.07
C THR A 8 -2.33 -11.69 -8.03
N GLU A 9 -3.26 -11.85 -8.96
CA GLU A 9 -3.22 -12.88 -10.03
C GLU A 9 -2.04 -12.68 -10.98
N ASP A 10 -1.81 -11.45 -11.44
CA ASP A 10 -0.70 -11.10 -12.33
C ASP A 10 0.67 -11.33 -11.66
N ALA A 11 0.74 -11.17 -10.33
CA ALA A 11 1.93 -11.46 -9.53
C ALA A 11 2.11 -12.96 -9.21
N GLY A 12 1.09 -13.80 -9.47
CA GLY A 12 1.10 -15.22 -9.10
C GLY A 12 1.15 -15.47 -7.59
N LEU A 13 0.66 -14.51 -6.79
CA LEU A 13 0.66 -14.59 -5.34
C LEU A 13 -0.73 -14.95 -4.83
N GLU A 14 -0.80 -15.68 -3.74
CA GLU A 14 -2.01 -15.85 -2.95
C GLU A 14 -2.10 -14.75 -1.88
N LYS A 15 -3.33 -14.48 -1.40
CA LYS A 15 -3.58 -13.44 -0.40
C LYS A 15 -2.73 -13.56 0.86
N HIS A 16 -2.48 -14.79 1.31
CA HIS A 16 -1.71 -15.08 2.51
C HIS A 16 -0.21 -14.83 2.36
N GLN A 17 0.27 -14.64 1.13
CA GLN A 17 1.66 -14.31 0.81
C GLN A 17 1.90 -12.80 0.79
N ILE A 18 0.87 -12.00 1.09
CA ILE A 18 1.00 -10.55 1.23
C ILE A 18 1.30 -10.24 2.69
N ASP A 19 2.56 -9.90 2.97
CA ASP A 19 3.05 -9.63 4.32
C ASP A 19 2.48 -8.32 4.87
N GLU A 20 2.57 -7.23 4.09
CA GLU A 20 2.18 -5.89 4.51
C GLU A 20 1.25 -5.21 3.49
N ILE A 21 0.32 -4.41 4.02
CA ILE A 21 -0.63 -3.62 3.23
C ILE A 21 -0.46 -2.16 3.61
N VAL A 22 0.18 -1.37 2.75
CA VAL A 22 0.39 0.06 2.98
C VAL A 22 -0.70 0.88 2.27
N LEU A 23 -1.36 1.77 3.01
CA LEU A 23 -2.38 2.67 2.48
C LEU A 23 -1.79 4.04 2.11
N VAL A 24 -2.03 4.47 0.88
CA VAL A 24 -1.51 5.76 0.36
C VAL A 24 -2.62 6.55 -0.33
N GLY A 25 -2.67 7.86 -0.06
CA GLY A 25 -3.65 8.81 -0.59
C GLY A 25 -4.86 9.03 0.33
N GLY A 26 -5.35 10.27 0.41
CA GLY A 26 -6.37 10.68 1.39
C GLY A 26 -7.68 9.89 1.38
N SER A 27 -8.12 9.37 0.22
CA SER A 27 -9.33 8.52 0.13
C SER A 27 -9.20 7.19 0.88
N THR A 28 -7.99 6.73 1.20
CA THR A 28 -7.77 5.53 2.01
C THR A 28 -8.09 5.72 3.49
N ARG A 29 -8.32 6.97 3.94
CA ARG A 29 -8.80 7.29 5.30
C ARG A 29 -10.27 6.92 5.51
N ILE A 30 -11.02 6.61 4.44
CA ILE A 30 -12.43 6.21 4.53
C ILE A 30 -12.52 4.86 5.27
N PRO A 31 -13.21 4.77 6.43
CA PRO A 31 -13.26 3.53 7.22
C PRO A 31 -13.77 2.32 6.45
N LYS A 32 -14.73 2.54 5.53
CA LYS A 32 -15.27 1.44 4.72
C LYS A 32 -14.25 0.85 3.75
N VAL A 33 -13.32 1.66 3.23
CA VAL A 33 -12.25 1.19 2.34
C VAL A 33 -11.30 0.28 3.11
N GLN A 34 -10.88 0.71 4.31
CA GLN A 34 -10.00 -0.07 5.18
C GLN A 34 -10.64 -1.40 5.59
N GLN A 35 -11.93 -1.37 5.94
CA GLN A 35 -12.68 -2.59 6.27
C GLN A 35 -12.75 -3.56 5.09
N LEU A 36 -13.06 -3.08 3.89
CA LEU A 36 -13.12 -3.93 2.69
C LEU A 36 -11.78 -4.57 2.35
N LEU A 37 -10.67 -3.85 2.54
CA LEU A 37 -9.32 -4.39 2.35
C LEU A 37 -8.98 -5.44 3.41
N LYS A 38 -9.27 -5.16 4.69
CA LYS A 38 -9.09 -6.10 5.79
C LYS A 38 -9.88 -7.39 5.56
N ASP A 39 -11.15 -7.28 5.19
CA ASP A 39 -12.03 -8.42 4.89
C ASP A 39 -11.50 -9.23 3.69
N PHE A 40 -10.86 -8.58 2.72
CA PHE A 40 -10.33 -9.24 1.54
C PHE A 40 -9.04 -10.00 1.81
N PHE A 41 -8.15 -9.46 2.64
CA PHE A 41 -6.90 -10.09 3.05
C PHE A 41 -7.06 -10.88 4.35
N ASP A 42 -8.24 -11.49 4.55
CA ASP A 42 -8.54 -12.46 5.60
C ASP A 42 -8.21 -11.97 7.02
N GLY A 43 -8.40 -10.67 7.27
CA GLY A 43 -8.18 -10.02 8.56
C GLY A 43 -6.84 -9.29 8.69
N ASN A 44 -5.95 -9.36 7.69
CA ASN A 44 -4.69 -8.60 7.71
C ASN A 44 -4.98 -7.09 7.77
N GLU A 45 -4.47 -6.42 8.81
CA GLU A 45 -4.70 -4.99 9.00
C GLU A 45 -3.72 -4.18 8.15
N PRO A 46 -4.20 -3.13 7.47
CA PRO A 46 -3.29 -2.20 6.82
C PRO A 46 -2.38 -1.49 7.82
N ASP A 47 -1.13 -1.29 7.41
CA ASP A 47 -0.11 -0.55 8.14
C ASP A 47 -0.57 0.89 8.39
N LYS A 48 -0.33 1.39 9.61
CA LYS A 48 -0.72 2.72 10.07
C LYS A 48 0.48 3.61 10.40
N ASP A 49 1.70 3.08 10.31
CA ASP A 49 2.94 3.81 10.59
C ASP A 49 3.31 4.74 9.42
N VAL A 50 2.78 4.46 8.22
CA VAL A 50 2.97 5.30 7.04
C VAL A 50 1.92 6.41 6.96
N ASN A 51 2.37 7.68 6.87
CA ASN A 51 1.48 8.81 6.60
C ASN A 51 0.99 8.78 5.13
N PRO A 52 -0.30 8.55 4.86
CA PRO A 52 -0.81 8.34 3.50
C PRO A 52 -0.70 9.57 2.60
N ASP A 53 -0.60 10.77 3.16
CA ASP A 53 -0.57 12.01 2.39
C ASP A 53 0.86 12.42 2.00
N GLU A 54 1.87 11.94 2.74
CA GLU A 54 3.28 12.33 2.57
C GLU A 54 4.15 11.21 1.98
N ALA A 55 3.73 9.94 2.12
CA ALA A 55 4.51 8.78 1.73
C ALA A 55 5.05 8.84 0.28
N VAL A 56 4.22 9.32 -0.65
CA VAL A 56 4.60 9.44 -2.06
C VAL A 56 5.71 10.49 -2.25
N ALA A 57 5.55 11.66 -1.65
CA ALA A 57 6.50 12.75 -1.77
C ALA A 57 7.84 12.38 -1.10
N TYR A 58 7.78 11.70 0.05
CA TYR A 58 8.96 11.20 0.74
C TYR A 58 9.73 10.19 -0.12
N GLY A 59 9.04 9.19 -0.68
CA GLY A 59 9.67 8.21 -1.58
C GLY A 59 10.30 8.85 -2.82
N ALA A 60 9.63 9.87 -3.40
CA ALA A 60 10.18 10.63 -4.52
C ALA A 60 11.45 11.42 -4.14
N ALA A 61 11.49 12.02 -2.95
CA ALA A 61 12.66 12.74 -2.45
C ALA A 61 13.85 11.81 -2.22
N VAL A 62 13.63 10.63 -1.61
CA VAL A 62 14.66 9.59 -1.44
C VAL A 62 15.18 9.11 -2.79
N GLN A 63 14.29 8.88 -3.76
CA GLN A 63 14.73 8.49 -5.11
C GLN A 63 15.56 9.60 -5.79
N GLY A 64 15.19 10.85 -5.58
CA GLY A 64 15.93 12.02 -6.06
C GLY A 64 17.33 12.13 -5.46
N SER A 65 17.48 11.92 -4.14
CA SER A 65 18.80 11.99 -3.49
C SER A 65 19.74 10.88 -3.97
N ILE A 66 19.21 9.67 -4.19
CA ILE A 66 19.97 8.56 -4.78
C ILE A 66 20.48 8.94 -6.18
N PHE A 67 19.65 9.54 -7.02
CA PHE A 67 20.06 9.96 -8.37
C PHE A 67 21.06 11.13 -8.37
N SER A 68 20.97 12.03 -7.39
CA SER A 68 21.94 13.12 -7.21
C SER A 68 23.29 12.64 -6.65
N GLY A 69 23.41 11.38 -6.22
CA GLY A 69 24.61 10.84 -5.58
C GLY A 69 24.83 11.35 -4.14
N GLU A 70 23.78 11.90 -3.52
CA GLU A 70 23.78 12.44 -2.15
C GLU A 70 23.11 11.47 -1.15
N GLY A 71 22.95 10.20 -1.54
CA GLY A 71 22.39 9.12 -0.70
C GLY A 71 23.43 8.42 0.16
#